data_AF-A0A2N2SNT4-F1
#
_entry.id   AF-A0A2N2SNT4-F1
#
_cell.length_a   1.000
_cell.length_b   1.000
_cell.length_c   1.000
_cell.angle_alpha   90.00
_cell.angle_beta   90.00
_cell.angle_gamma   90.00
#
_symmetry.space_group_name_H-M   'P 1'
#
loop_
_entity.id
_entity.type
_entity.pdbx_description
1 polymer ?
#
loop_
_entity_poly.entity_id
_entity_poly.type
_entity_poly.pdbx_seq_one_letter_code
_entity_poly.pdbx_strand_id
1 'polypeptide(L)'
;MASHIVLTSHPRNRSAQHQPIDWGAPDARSRGPLIASLSQPAQRNVIGTHSGAYSLYRALAVAAGNLQASHRPDLSNTTPAAVIGPHPQWHDPHRIVSLDPWGHRVTEDFGHLIAAGLDIRPTIAVTRAHINMPELLGAIAAGRLIPDGDLLTANGDVKVTKAAIDPVWYLP
;
A
#
# COMPACT_ATOMS: atom_id res chain seq x y z
N MET A 1 -37.04 -30.45 0.98
CA MET A 1 -36.44 -29.23 1.56
C MET A 1 -35.25 -28.85 0.70
N ALA A 2 -35.33 -27.73 -0.02
CA ALA A 2 -34.27 -27.35 -0.95
C ALA A 2 -33.01 -26.93 -0.19
N SER A 3 -31.92 -27.69 -0.37
CA SER A 3 -30.59 -27.35 0.14
C SER A 3 -30.12 -26.05 -0.51
N HIS A 4 -29.82 -25.04 0.29
CA HIS A 4 -29.34 -23.74 -0.17
C HIS A 4 -28.08 -23.89 -1.02
N ILE A 5 -28.14 -23.54 -2.31
CA ILE A 5 -26.97 -23.50 -3.20
C ILE A 5 -26.15 -22.27 -2.81
N VAL A 6 -24.89 -22.48 -2.45
CA VAL A 6 -23.95 -21.38 -2.14
C VAL A 6 -23.33 -20.92 -3.45
N LEU A 7 -23.73 -19.74 -3.93
CA LEU A 7 -23.28 -19.14 -5.19
C LEU A 7 -21.93 -18.39 -5.08
N THR A 8 -21.09 -18.70 -4.09
CA THR A 8 -19.81 -18.00 -3.87
C THR A 8 -18.64 -18.90 -4.21
N SER A 9 -17.71 -18.41 -5.04
CA SER A 9 -16.41 -19.08 -5.28
C SER A 9 -15.46 -18.99 -4.07
N HIS A 10 -15.81 -18.19 -3.07
CA HIS A 10 -15.07 -18.08 -1.82
C HIS A 10 -15.63 -19.04 -0.76
N PRO A 11 -14.79 -19.88 -0.13
CA PRO A 11 -15.21 -20.72 0.99
C PRO A 11 -15.79 -19.87 2.13
N ARG A 12 -16.91 -20.30 2.74
CA ARG A 12 -17.55 -19.64 3.89
C ARG A 12 -16.74 -19.73 5.20
N ASN A 13 -15.51 -20.23 5.16
CA ASN A 13 -14.63 -20.22 6.32
C ASN A 13 -14.09 -18.80 6.51
N ARG A 14 -14.85 -17.94 7.20
CA ARG A 14 -14.24 -16.91 8.05
C ARG A 14 -13.43 -17.70 9.09
N SER A 15 -12.16 -17.94 8.82
CA SER A 15 -11.26 -18.56 9.79
C SER A 15 -11.27 -17.68 11.03
N ALA A 16 -11.60 -18.26 12.18
CA ALA A 16 -11.70 -17.58 13.47
C ALA A 16 -10.35 -17.05 14.02
N GLN A 17 -9.34 -16.83 13.16
CA GLN A 17 -7.96 -16.48 13.49
C GLN A 17 -7.50 -15.15 12.86
N HIS A 18 -8.41 -14.34 12.33
CA HIS A 18 -8.04 -13.01 11.84
C HIS A 18 -7.72 -12.10 13.03
N GLN A 19 -6.56 -11.44 13.00
CA GLN A 19 -6.30 -10.37 13.96
C GLN A 19 -7.35 -9.28 13.76
N PRO A 20 -8.09 -8.89 14.82
CA PRO A 20 -9.10 -7.84 14.72
C PRO A 20 -8.43 -6.54 14.26
N ILE A 21 -9.14 -5.80 13.40
CA ILE A 21 -8.74 -4.49 12.92
C ILE A 21 -9.64 -3.47 13.60
N ASP A 22 -9.05 -2.49 14.27
CA ASP A 22 -9.77 -1.31 14.77
C ASP A 22 -9.66 -0.19 13.72
N TRP A 23 -10.59 -0.17 12.77
CA TRP A 23 -10.53 0.77 11.64
C TRP A 23 -10.78 2.21 12.12
N GLY A 24 -9.90 3.14 11.74
CA GLY A 24 -9.94 4.52 12.24
C GLY A 24 -9.17 4.75 13.54
N ALA A 25 -8.42 3.75 14.04
CA ALA A 25 -7.57 3.95 15.22
C ALA A 25 -6.52 5.07 15.04
N PRO A 26 -6.04 5.69 16.13
CA PRO A 26 -5.12 6.83 16.10
C PRO A 26 -3.73 6.52 15.53
N ASP A 27 -3.33 5.25 15.53
CA ASP A 27 -2.02 4.82 15.03
C ASP A 27 -2.10 3.42 14.41
N ALA A 28 -1.06 3.04 13.67
CA ALA A 28 -1.02 1.75 13.00
C ALA A 28 -1.07 0.57 13.99
N ARG A 29 -0.40 0.67 15.14
CA ARG A 29 -0.29 -0.44 16.11
C ARG A 29 -1.60 -0.68 16.82
N SER A 30 -2.32 0.37 17.21
CA SER A 30 -3.68 0.26 17.78
C SER A 30 -4.69 -0.27 16.76
N ARG A 31 -4.58 0.13 15.49
CA ARG A 31 -5.40 -0.41 14.39
C ARG A 31 -5.17 -1.92 14.19
N GLY A 32 -3.92 -2.35 14.29
CA GLY A 32 -3.47 -3.68 13.90
C GLY A 32 -2.94 -3.75 12.45
N PRO A 33 -2.21 -4.83 12.10
CA PRO A 33 -1.63 -4.99 10.77
C PRO A 33 -2.69 -5.36 9.73
N LEU A 34 -2.57 -4.82 8.52
CA LEU A 34 -3.39 -5.26 7.38
C LEU A 34 -2.65 -6.34 6.60
N ILE A 35 -3.29 -7.49 6.45
CA ILE A 35 -2.74 -8.68 5.81
C ILE A 35 -3.63 -9.02 4.63
N ALA A 36 -3.12 -8.79 3.42
CA ALA A 36 -3.76 -9.12 2.15
C ALA A 36 -3.13 -10.36 1.50
N SER A 37 -2.51 -11.24 2.31
CA SER A 37 -1.72 -12.37 1.81
C SER A 37 -2.54 -13.31 0.93
N LEU A 38 -1.98 -13.64 -0.22
CA LEU A 38 -2.46 -14.71 -1.11
C LEU A 38 -1.83 -16.06 -0.79
N SER A 39 -0.70 -16.08 -0.08
CA SER A 39 0.05 -17.29 0.25
C SER A 39 -0.45 -17.96 1.53
N GLN A 40 -0.96 -17.17 2.48
CA GLN A 40 -1.54 -17.65 3.74
C GLN A 40 -2.96 -17.08 3.93
N PRO A 41 -3.96 -17.57 3.17
CA PRO A 41 -5.31 -17.01 3.20
C PRO A 41 -5.98 -16.99 4.57
N ALA A 42 -5.61 -17.91 5.47
CA ALA A 42 -6.13 -17.98 6.83
C ALA A 42 -5.77 -16.75 7.70
N GLN A 43 -4.68 -16.05 7.38
CA GLN A 43 -4.23 -14.84 8.10
C GLN A 43 -4.84 -13.55 7.53
N ARG A 44 -5.50 -13.62 6.35
CA ARG A 44 -5.95 -12.46 5.60
C ARG A 44 -7.12 -11.73 6.26
N ASN A 45 -6.92 -10.51 6.76
CA ASN A 45 -7.97 -9.71 7.43
C ASN A 45 -8.50 -8.55 6.58
N VAL A 46 -7.96 -8.33 5.37
CA VAL A 46 -8.44 -7.33 4.40
C VAL A 46 -8.56 -7.93 3.00
N ILE A 47 -9.33 -7.27 2.14
CA ILE A 47 -9.41 -7.59 0.71
C ILE A 47 -8.43 -6.69 -0.05
N GLY A 48 -7.57 -7.30 -0.86
CA GLY A 48 -6.57 -6.62 -1.67
C GLY A 48 -5.51 -7.61 -2.17
N THR A 49 -4.54 -7.10 -2.90
CA THR A 49 -3.31 -7.81 -3.23
C THR A 49 -2.13 -6.88 -3.02
N HIS A 50 -1.04 -7.41 -2.49
CA HIS A 50 0.23 -6.69 -2.51
C HIS A 50 0.67 -6.45 -3.95
N SER A 51 1.37 -5.33 -4.17
CA SER A 51 1.89 -4.87 -5.47
C SER A 51 0.83 -4.41 -6.47
N GLY A 52 -0.44 -4.28 -6.08
CA GLY A 52 -1.50 -3.61 -6.84
C GLY A 52 -1.52 -3.95 -8.33
N ALA A 53 -1.40 -2.93 -9.19
CA ALA A 53 -1.35 -3.07 -10.64
C ALA A 53 -0.08 -3.80 -11.16
N TYR A 54 1.00 -3.76 -10.41
CA TYR A 54 2.26 -4.46 -10.73
C TYR A 54 2.23 -5.96 -10.36
N SER A 55 1.14 -6.44 -9.76
CA SER A 55 0.96 -7.85 -9.43
C SER A 55 1.02 -8.76 -10.68
N LEU A 56 0.70 -8.24 -11.87
CA LEU A 56 0.87 -8.93 -13.14
C LEU A 56 2.32 -9.33 -13.42
N TYR A 57 3.29 -8.45 -13.14
CA TYR A 57 4.71 -8.77 -13.35
C TYR A 57 5.17 -9.88 -12.41
N ARG A 58 4.68 -9.89 -11.18
CA ARG A 58 4.91 -10.99 -10.24
C ARG A 58 4.31 -12.30 -10.78
N ALA A 59 3.07 -12.26 -11.25
CA ALA A 59 2.40 -13.45 -11.80
C ALA A 59 3.16 -14.02 -13.01
N LEU A 60 3.60 -13.17 -13.93
CA LEU A 60 4.43 -13.56 -15.07
C LEU A 60 5.77 -14.15 -14.64
N ALA A 61 6.45 -13.52 -13.67
CA ALA A 61 7.72 -14.04 -13.15
C ALA A 61 7.56 -15.42 -12.49
N VAL A 62 6.47 -15.64 -11.76
CA VAL A 62 6.14 -16.94 -11.18
C VAL A 62 5.83 -17.98 -12.25
N ALA A 63 5.00 -17.64 -13.24
CA ALA A 63 4.65 -18.54 -14.34
C ALA A 63 5.87 -18.93 -15.20
N ALA A 64 6.79 -17.99 -15.40
CA ALA A 64 8.05 -18.23 -16.13
C ALA A 64 9.11 -18.98 -15.29
N GLY A 65 8.87 -19.24 -14.00
CA GLY A 65 9.83 -19.89 -13.11
C GLY A 65 10.96 -18.98 -12.59
N ASN A 66 10.92 -17.68 -12.90
CA ASN A 66 11.91 -16.69 -12.46
C ASN A 66 11.71 -16.25 -11.00
N LEU A 67 10.54 -16.53 -10.41
CA LEU A 67 10.22 -16.21 -9.02
C LEU A 67 9.44 -17.35 -8.38
N GLN A 68 9.80 -17.73 -7.15
CA GLN A 68 9.01 -18.70 -6.39
C GLN A 68 7.65 -18.09 -5.98
N ALA A 69 6.58 -18.86 -6.10
CA ALA A 69 5.23 -18.41 -5.69
C ALA A 69 5.15 -18.03 -4.20
N SER A 70 5.97 -18.68 -3.37
CA SER A 70 6.12 -18.45 -1.93
C SER A 70 7.14 -17.36 -1.58
N HIS A 71 7.73 -16.67 -2.57
CA HIS A 71 8.75 -15.65 -2.32
C HIS A 71 8.23 -14.55 -1.38
N ARG A 72 9.04 -14.28 -0.35
CA ARG A 72 8.84 -13.21 0.62
C ARG A 72 9.87 -12.10 0.34
N PRO A 73 9.43 -10.85 0.14
CA PRO A 73 10.33 -9.71 0.02
C PRO A 73 11.16 -9.55 1.29
N ASP A 74 12.44 -9.25 1.13
CA ASP A 74 13.29 -8.78 2.22
C ASP A 74 13.06 -7.27 2.42
N LEU A 75 12.71 -6.89 3.65
CA LEU A 75 12.41 -5.51 4.03
C LEU A 75 13.43 -4.94 5.03
N SER A 76 14.54 -5.64 5.30
CA SER A 76 15.48 -5.33 6.40
C SER A 76 16.10 -3.92 6.33
N ASN A 77 16.19 -3.35 5.13
CA ASN A 77 16.71 -1.99 4.89
C ASN A 77 15.71 -1.12 4.11
N THR A 78 14.41 -1.38 4.27
CA THR A 78 13.36 -0.69 3.54
C THR A 78 12.66 0.34 4.43
N THR A 79 12.85 1.61 4.08
CA THR A 79 12.16 2.76 4.69
C THR A 79 11.63 3.69 3.61
N PRO A 80 10.51 4.42 3.85
CA PRO A 80 9.94 5.31 2.87
C PRO A 80 10.81 6.55 2.67
N ALA A 81 10.93 7.06 1.43
CA ALA A 81 11.72 8.25 1.13
C ALA A 81 11.17 9.55 1.77
N ALA A 82 9.90 9.54 2.19
CA ALA A 82 9.28 10.56 2.99
C ALA A 82 8.17 9.95 3.85
N VAL A 83 7.99 10.48 5.05
CA VAL A 83 6.88 10.12 5.94
C VAL A 83 5.67 10.99 5.58
N ILE A 84 4.49 10.38 5.52
CA ILE A 84 3.22 11.06 5.21
C ILE A 84 2.34 11.00 6.46
N GLY A 85 1.73 12.13 6.82
CA GLY A 85 0.83 12.22 7.97
C GLY A 85 1.54 12.05 9.34
N PRO A 86 0.78 11.73 10.41
CA PRO A 86 -0.67 11.46 10.39
C PRO A 86 -1.52 12.69 10.03
N HIS A 87 -2.73 12.43 9.54
CA HIS A 87 -3.73 13.46 9.26
C HIS A 87 -5.03 13.15 10.00
N PRO A 88 -5.76 14.16 10.53
CA PRO A 88 -6.96 13.93 11.34
C PRO A 88 -8.03 13.07 10.65
N GLN A 89 -8.15 13.15 9.32
CA GLN A 89 -9.14 12.40 8.55
C GLN A 89 -8.87 10.88 8.54
N TRP A 90 -7.67 10.43 8.92
CA TRP A 90 -7.33 9.02 8.96
C TRP A 90 -7.97 8.29 10.14
N HIS A 91 -8.39 9.04 11.16
CA HIS A 91 -9.00 8.51 12.38
C HIS A 91 -10.53 8.47 12.32
N ASP A 92 -11.12 8.98 11.24
CA ASP A 92 -12.55 8.91 11.01
C ASP A 92 -12.86 7.63 10.21
N PRO A 93 -13.51 6.61 10.82
CA PRO A 93 -13.76 5.33 10.16
C PRO A 93 -14.68 5.45 8.94
N HIS A 94 -15.35 6.58 8.74
CA HIS A 94 -16.25 6.83 7.62
C HIS A 94 -15.58 7.59 6.46
N ARG A 95 -14.31 8.01 6.59
CA ARG A 95 -13.62 8.80 5.54
C ARG A 95 -12.81 7.96 4.57
N ILE A 96 -12.30 6.81 5.02
CA ILE A 96 -11.40 5.97 4.24
C ILE A 96 -11.96 4.55 4.22
N VAL A 97 -12.22 4.03 3.02
CA VAL A 97 -12.82 2.70 2.83
C VAL A 97 -11.87 1.73 2.10
N SER A 98 -11.00 2.26 1.23
CA SER A 98 -10.22 1.46 0.28
C SER A 98 -8.73 1.84 0.23
N LEU A 99 -8.15 2.25 1.36
CA LEU A 99 -6.76 2.70 1.49
C LEU A 99 -6.24 2.39 2.90
N ASP A 100 -4.99 1.95 3.00
CA ASP A 100 -4.23 1.89 4.24
C ASP A 100 -3.40 3.18 4.42
N PRO A 101 -3.80 4.12 5.29
CA PRO A 101 -3.07 5.39 5.45
C PRO A 101 -1.65 5.22 6.03
N TRP A 102 -1.44 4.14 6.78
CA TRP A 102 -0.19 3.79 7.44
C TRP A 102 0.70 2.89 6.58
N GLY A 103 0.28 2.57 5.36
CA GLY A 103 0.88 1.56 4.50
C GLY A 103 2.37 1.75 4.17
N HIS A 104 2.90 2.96 4.34
CA HIS A 104 4.31 3.30 4.10
C HIS A 104 5.21 3.02 5.32
N ARG A 105 4.64 2.77 6.51
CA ARG A 105 5.35 2.60 7.79
C ARG A 105 5.32 1.16 8.31
N VAL A 106 4.82 0.22 7.52
CA VAL A 106 4.65 -1.19 7.92
C VAL A 106 5.91 -1.82 8.51
N THR A 107 7.10 -1.51 7.97
CA THR A 107 8.37 -2.02 8.48
C THR A 107 8.73 -1.47 9.86
N GLU A 108 8.39 -0.20 10.13
CA GLU A 108 8.59 0.48 11.41
C GLU A 108 7.59 0.01 12.47
N ASP A 109 6.31 -0.10 12.10
CA ASP A 109 5.23 -0.41 13.03
C ASP A 109 5.10 -1.90 13.32
N PHE A 110 5.36 -2.75 12.33
CA PHE A 110 5.13 -4.19 12.39
C PHE A 110 6.35 -5.04 12.05
N GLY A 111 7.57 -4.48 12.04
CA GLY A 111 8.80 -5.23 11.74
C GLY A 111 8.98 -6.49 12.59
N HIS A 112 8.58 -6.46 13.86
CA HIS A 112 8.59 -7.63 14.75
C HIS A 112 7.62 -8.74 14.32
N LEU A 113 6.43 -8.39 13.82
CA LEU A 113 5.45 -9.33 13.30
C LEU A 113 5.89 -9.93 11.95
N ILE A 114 6.54 -9.11 11.11
CA ILE A 114 7.15 -9.56 9.86
C ILE A 114 8.27 -10.57 10.17
N ALA A 115 9.13 -10.27 11.15
CA ALA A 115 10.17 -11.18 11.61
C ALA A 115 9.60 -12.48 12.21
N ALA A 116 8.42 -12.42 12.85
CA ALA A 116 7.67 -13.58 13.33
C ALA A 116 6.98 -14.39 12.20
N GLY A 117 7.09 -13.95 10.95
CA GLY A 117 6.64 -14.69 9.76
C GLY A 117 5.25 -14.32 9.24
N LEU A 118 4.62 -13.27 9.78
CA LEU A 118 3.38 -12.71 9.21
C LEU A 118 3.69 -12.00 7.89
N ASP A 119 2.87 -12.26 6.87
CA ASP A 119 3.03 -11.70 5.52
C ASP A 119 2.42 -10.30 5.44
N ILE A 120 2.99 -9.36 6.20
CA ILE A 120 2.63 -7.94 6.22
C ILE A 120 3.58 -7.22 5.28
N ARG A 121 3.05 -6.45 4.32
CA ARG A 121 3.87 -5.73 3.33
C ARG A 121 3.40 -4.29 3.18
N PRO A 122 4.30 -3.36 2.84
CA PRO A 122 3.91 -2.00 2.52
C PRO A 122 2.85 -1.97 1.41
N THR A 123 1.86 -1.10 1.58
CA THR A 123 0.79 -0.81 0.60
C THR A 123 0.93 0.60 0.03
N ILE A 124 1.87 1.39 0.56
CA ILE A 124 2.26 2.68 0.00
C ILE A 124 3.77 2.68 -0.19
N ALA A 125 4.23 2.81 -1.42
CA ALA A 125 5.65 3.02 -1.74
C ALA A 125 5.90 4.51 -1.99
N VAL A 126 6.80 5.11 -1.23
CA VAL A 126 7.14 6.54 -1.33
C VAL A 126 8.53 6.71 -1.94
N THR A 127 8.62 7.49 -3.02
CA THR A 127 9.87 7.78 -3.72
C THR A 127 10.04 9.29 -3.91
N ARG A 128 11.30 9.73 -4.06
CA ARG A 128 11.64 11.09 -4.46
C ARG A 128 12.27 11.06 -5.84
N ALA A 129 11.93 12.03 -6.68
CA ALA A 129 12.47 12.13 -8.02
C ALA A 129 12.59 13.60 -8.45
N HIS A 130 13.44 13.84 -9.44
CA HIS A 130 13.34 15.02 -10.28
C HIS A 130 12.62 14.60 -11.56
N ILE A 131 11.55 15.31 -11.93
CA ILE A 131 10.86 15.08 -13.20
C ILE A 131 11.02 16.33 -14.04
N ASN A 132 11.35 16.14 -15.32
CA ASN A 132 11.17 17.17 -16.33
C ASN A 132 9.80 16.98 -17.00
N MET A 133 8.97 18.03 -16.99
CA MET A 133 7.65 18.00 -17.62
C MET A 133 7.51 19.19 -18.58
N PRO A 134 7.26 18.96 -19.88
CA PRO A 134 7.14 20.04 -20.87
C PRO A 134 6.09 21.11 -20.50
N GLU A 135 5.03 20.72 -19.79
CA GLU A 135 3.96 21.60 -19.34
C GLU A 135 4.45 22.67 -18.35
N LEU A 136 5.51 22.38 -17.60
CA LEU A 136 6.12 23.34 -16.67
C LEU A 136 6.85 24.45 -17.42
N LEU A 137 7.53 24.15 -18.52
CA LEU A 137 8.16 25.17 -19.36
C LEU A 137 7.12 26.15 -19.92
N GLY A 138 5.99 25.62 -20.40
CA GLY A 138 4.87 26.46 -20.86
C GLY A 138 4.25 27.30 -19.74
N ALA A 139 4.18 26.78 -18.51
CA ALA A 139 3.70 27.52 -17.35
C ALA A 139 4.68 28.62 -16.88
N ILE A 140 5.99 28.37 -16.96
CA ILE A 140 7.05 29.34 -16.67
C ILE A 140 7.01 30.47 -17.69
N ALA A 141 6.97 30.15 -19.00
CA ALA A 141 6.92 31.14 -20.06
C ALA A 141 5.68 32.05 -19.98
N ALA A 142 4.56 31.50 -19.52
CA ALA A 142 3.32 32.25 -19.27
C ALA A 142 3.31 33.02 -17.94
N GLY A 143 4.37 32.95 -17.13
CA GLY A 143 4.46 33.60 -15.82
C GLY A 143 3.56 33.00 -14.73
N ARG A 144 2.95 31.83 -14.96
CA ARG A 144 2.10 31.14 -13.97
C ARG A 144 2.90 30.43 -12.89
N LEU A 145 4.13 30.03 -13.21
CA LEU A 145 5.09 29.45 -12.28
C LEU A 145 6.40 30.25 -12.35
N ILE A 146 7.01 30.47 -11.20
CA ILE A 146 8.27 31.18 -11.07
C ILE A 146 9.29 30.18 -10.53
N PRO A 147 10.37 29.86 -11.27
CA PRO A 147 11.43 29.00 -10.76
C PRO A 147 12.07 29.58 -9.50
N ASP A 148 12.22 28.74 -8.47
CA ASP A 148 12.85 29.09 -7.20
C ASP A 148 14.30 28.57 -7.07
N GLY A 149 14.73 27.72 -8.01
CA GLY A 149 16.06 27.11 -8.02
C GLY A 149 16.22 25.93 -7.06
N ASP A 150 15.17 25.58 -6.31
CA ASP A 150 15.16 24.44 -5.38
C ASP A 150 14.09 23.42 -5.76
N LEU A 151 12.80 23.76 -5.68
CA LEU A 151 11.70 22.87 -6.05
C LEU A 151 11.46 22.89 -7.55
N LEU A 152 11.58 24.04 -8.20
CA LEU A 152 11.41 24.23 -9.63
C LEU A 152 12.63 24.96 -10.22
N THR A 153 13.33 24.30 -11.13
CA THR A 153 14.44 24.90 -11.87
C THR A 153 13.93 25.61 -13.13
N ALA A 154 14.72 26.56 -13.64
CA ALA A 154 14.38 27.30 -14.86
C ALA A 154 14.26 26.42 -16.11
N ASN A 155 14.85 25.22 -16.09
CA ASN A 155 14.75 24.23 -17.16
C ASN A 155 13.51 23.32 -17.05
N GLY A 156 12.60 23.61 -16.12
CA GLY A 156 11.36 22.83 -15.93
C GLY A 156 11.57 21.51 -15.19
N ASP A 157 12.71 21.31 -14.53
CA ASP A 157 12.87 20.20 -13.60
C ASP A 157 12.18 20.53 -12.28
N VAL A 158 11.37 19.59 -11.78
CA VAL A 158 10.67 19.73 -10.51
C VAL A 158 11.03 18.61 -9.55
N LYS A 159 11.29 18.96 -8.28
CA LYS A 159 11.43 18.00 -7.18
C LYS A 159 10.05 17.51 -6.78
N VAL A 160 9.87 16.20 -6.78
CA VAL A 160 8.60 15.58 -6.39
C VAL A 160 8.82 14.48 -5.37
N THR A 161 7.80 14.31 -4.53
CA THR A 161 7.59 13.08 -3.77
C THR A 161 6.40 12.36 -4.40
N LYS A 162 6.58 11.09 -4.76
CA LYS A 162 5.55 10.25 -5.38
C LYS A 162 5.15 9.16 -4.39
N ALA A 163 3.86 8.87 -4.33
CA ALA A 163 3.32 7.73 -3.61
C ALA A 163 2.60 6.80 -4.61
N ALA A 164 3.01 5.52 -4.64
CA ALA A 164 2.26 4.47 -5.30
C ALA A 164 1.45 3.71 -4.25
N ILE A 165 0.15 3.57 -4.48
CA ILE A 165 -0.81 3.11 -3.48
C ILE A 165 -1.50 1.84 -3.99
N ASP A 166 -1.39 0.77 -3.21
CA ASP A 166 -2.16 -0.45 -3.40
C ASP A 166 -3.53 -0.32 -2.69
N PRO A 167 -4.64 -0.67 -3.36
CA PRO A 167 -5.95 -0.60 -2.73
C PRO A 167 -6.10 -1.67 -1.64
N VAL A 168 -6.64 -1.25 -0.50
CA VAL A 168 -6.92 -2.13 0.64
C VAL A 168 -8.34 -1.90 1.11
N TRP A 169 -9.19 -2.93 1.02
CA TRP A 169 -10.58 -2.87 1.41
C TRP A 169 -10.80 -3.61 2.72
N TYR A 170 -11.29 -2.90 3.72
CA TYR A 170 -11.74 -3.49 4.98
C TYR A 170 -13.26 -3.62 4.95
N LEU A 171 -13.75 -4.84 5.22
CA LEU A 171 -15.18 -5.12 5.38
C LEU A 171 -15.44 -5.51 6.84
N PRO A 172 -15.95 -4.59 7.68
CA PRO A 172 -16.29 -4.88 9.07
C PRO A 172 -17.34 -6.01 9.22
#